data_AF-A0A2W6C904-F1
#
_entry.id   AF-A0A2W6C904-F1
#
_cell.length_a   1.000
_cell.length_b   1.000
_cell.length_c   1.000
_cell.angle_alpha   90.00
_cell.angle_beta   90.00
_cell.angle_gamma   90.00
#
_symmetry.space_group_name_H-M   'P 1'
#
loop_
_entity.id
_entity.type
_entity.pdbx_description
1 polymer ?
#
loop_
_entity_poly.entity_id
_entity_poly.type
_entity_poly.pdbx_seq_one_letter_code
_entity_poly.pdbx_strand_id
1 'polypeptide(L)' 'MAVVTMKQLLEAGVHFGHQTRRWNPKMK' A
#
# COMPACT_ATOMS: atom_id res chain seq x y z
N MET A 1 -16.87 -11.52 2.06
CA MET A 1 -16.84 -10.34 1.16
C MET A 1 -15.80 -9.37 1.69
N ALA A 2 -15.08 -8.68 0.81
CA ALA A 2 -14.25 -7.55 1.24
C ALA A 2 -15.17 -6.45 1.77
N VAL A 3 -14.95 -6.02 3.01
CA VAL A 3 -15.77 -4.99 3.69
C VAL A 3 -15.51 -3.60 3.11
N VAL A 4 -14.40 -3.44 2.37
CA VAL A 4 -13.91 -2.14 1.87
C VAL A 4 -13.63 -2.25 0.36
N THR A 5 -14.04 -1.23 -0.39
CA THR A 5 -13.78 -1.15 -1.84
C THR A 5 -12.33 -0.72 -2.12
N MET A 6 -11.80 -1.09 -3.29
CA MET A 6 -10.47 -0.63 -3.72
C MET A 6 -10.38 0.90 -3.79
N LYS A 7 -11.45 1.57 -4.24
CA LYS A 7 -11.53 3.04 -4.28
C LYS A 7 -11.31 3.66 -2.90
N GLN A 8 -11.96 3.13 -1.87
CA GLN A 8 -11.80 3.60 -0.49
C GLN A 8 -10.37 3.40 0.04
N LEU A 9 -9.71 2.30 -0.30
CA LEU A 9 -8.32 2.06 0.08
C LEU A 9 -7.36 3.05 -0.60
N LEU A 10 -7.59 3.34 -1.87
CA LEU A 10 -6.79 4.31 -2.62
C LEU A 10 -6.98 5.73 -2.07
N GLU A 11 -8.21 6.14 -1.80
CA GLU A 11 -8.52 7.44 -1.19
C GLU A 11 -7.91 7.59 0.22
N ALA A 12 -7.84 6.49 0.99
CA ALA A 12 -7.17 6.47 2.30
C ALA A 12 -5.63 6.46 2.22
N GLY A 13 -5.04 6.36 1.03
CA GLY A 13 -3.59 6.46 0.83
C GLY A 13 -2.79 5.20 1.15
N VAL A 14 -3.41 4.02 1.25
CA VAL A 14 -2.69 2.77 1.63
C VAL A 14 -1.66 2.31 0.59
N HIS A 15 -1.70 2.87 -0.61
CA HIS A 15 -0.81 2.54 -1.72
C HIS A 15 0.51 3.32 -1.69
N PHE A 16 0.70 4.25 -0.75
CA PHE A 16 1.95 4.96 -0.61
C PHE A 16 3.05 4.04 -0.07
N GLY A 17 4.17 3.98 -0.81
CA GLY A 17 5.34 3.19 -0.45
C GLY A 17 6.44 4.03 0.21
N HIS A 18 7.53 3.35 0.57
CA HIS A 18 8.76 3.98 1.05
C HIS A 18 9.73 4.27 -0.10
N GLN A 19 10.68 5.18 0.12
CA GLN A 19 11.82 5.35 -0.78
C GLN A 19 12.60 4.04 -0.93
N THR A 20 13.11 3.76 -2.13
CA THR A 20 13.82 2.50 -2.47
C THR A 20 14.92 2.13 -1.49
N ARG A 21 15.69 3.11 -1.00
CA ARG A 21 16.78 2.88 -0.01
C ARG A 21 16.31 2.38 1.36
N ARG A 22 15.02 2.53 1.69
CA ARG A 22 14.40 2.10 2.96
C ARG A 22 13.62 0.80 2.81
N TRP A 23 13.60 0.20 1.61
CA TRP A 23 12.84 -1.01 1.36
C TRP A 23 13.49 -2.20 2.08
N ASN A 24 12.65 -3.05 2.69
CA ASN A 24 13.11 -4.35 3.16
C ASN A 24 13.38 -5.24 1.93
N PRO A 25 14.61 -5.75 1.72
CA PRO A 25 14.93 -6.59 0.56
C PRO A 25 14.05 -7.83 0.40
N LYS A 26 13.43 -8.31 1.49
CA LYS A 26 12.49 -9.44 1.50
C LYS A 26 11.08 -9.11 0.98
N MET A 27 10.77 -7.83 0.78
CA MET A 27 9.48 -7.39 0.22
C MET A 27 9.51 -7.27 -1.32
N LYS A 28 10.54 -7.82 -1.98
CA LYS A 28 10.51 -8.06 -3.43
C LYS A 28 9.44 -9.09 -3.78
#